data_AF-A0AA38U3S2-F1
#
_entry.id   AF-A0AA38U3S2-F1
#
_cell.length_a   1.000
_cell.length_b   1.000
_cell.length_c   1.000
_cell.angle_alpha   90.00
_cell.angle_beta   90.00
_cell.angle_gamma   90.00
#
_symmetry.space_group_name_H-M   'P 1'
#
loop_
_entity.id
_entity.type
_entity.pdbx_description
1 polymer ?
#
loop_
_entity_poly.entity_id
_entity_poly.type
_entity_poly.pdbx_seq_one_letter_code
_entity_poly.pdbx_strand_id
1 'polypeptide(L)'
;MPPVTKWVLIGFGEASPELKAAKNLHNFFTYVAVRVVTAQLESYNTEAHKELMDFVETHSLNDGDKFCAALMRESPRHKGLGILHLPYF
;
A
#
# COMPACT_ATOMS: atom_id res chain seq x y z
N MET A 1 4.66 -40.13 24.34
CA MET A 1 3.79 -39.00 23.93
C MET A 1 4.60 -38.15 22.96
N PRO A 2 4.26 -38.05 21.67
CA PRO A 2 5.06 -37.27 20.72
C PRO A 2 4.91 -35.76 21.01
N PRO A 3 5.94 -34.93 20.72
CA PRO A 3 5.93 -33.51 21.03
C PRO A 3 4.87 -32.76 20.24
N VAL A 4 4.15 -31.87 20.92
CA VAL A 4 2.92 -31.15 20.50
C VAL A 4 3.15 -30.19 19.32
N THR A 5 4.40 -29.91 18.94
CA THR A 5 4.73 -28.91 17.91
C THR A 5 4.45 -29.34 16.48
N LYS A 6 4.32 -30.65 16.20
CA LYS A 6 4.12 -31.15 14.82
C LYS A 6 2.66 -31.10 14.33
N TRP A 7 1.70 -30.82 15.21
CA TRP A 7 0.27 -30.81 14.85
C TRP A 7 -0.23 -29.49 14.24
N VAL A 8 0.55 -28.40 14.34
CA VAL A 8 0.13 -27.08 13.84
C VAL A 8 0.26 -26.95 12.31
N LEU A 9 0.90 -27.91 11.63
CA LEU A 9 1.27 -27.77 10.21
C LEU A 9 0.82 -28.92 9.30
N ILE A 10 -0.24 -29.63 9.65
CA ILE A 10 -0.89 -30.59 8.73
C ILE A 10 -2.10 -29.87 8.11
N GLY A 11 -1.86 -28.90 7.24
CA GLY A 11 -2.95 -28.15 6.59
C GLY A 11 -2.57 -26.94 5.74
N PHE A 12 -1.36 -26.37 5.89
CA PHE A 12 -0.92 -25.25 5.06
C PHE A 12 -0.21 -25.73 3.79
N GLY A 13 -1.00 -26.29 2.87
CA GLY A 13 -0.60 -26.54 1.47
C GLY A 13 -0.57 -25.26 0.61
N GLU A 14 -1.05 -24.14 1.15
CA GLU A 14 -0.89 -22.79 0.61
C GLU A 14 -0.40 -21.87 1.73
N ALA A 15 0.26 -20.76 1.38
CA ALA A 15 0.82 -19.72 2.27
C ALA A 15 0.27 -19.72 3.71
N SER A 16 1.18 -19.71 4.70
CA SER A 16 0.85 -19.72 6.13
C SER A 16 -0.18 -18.63 6.47
N PRO A 17 -1.02 -18.82 7.49
CA PRO A 17 -2.09 -17.88 7.81
C PRO A 17 -1.51 -16.50 8.20
N GLU A 18 -0.31 -16.47 8.78
CA GLU A 18 0.43 -15.25 9.07
C GLU A 18 0.86 -14.54 7.78
N LEU A 19 1.31 -15.26 6.76
CA LEU A 19 1.68 -14.67 5.47
C LEU A 19 0.45 -14.08 4.75
N LYS A 20 -0.71 -14.75 4.85
CA LYS A 20 -1.99 -14.23 4.34
C LYS A 20 -2.39 -12.95 5.09
N ALA A 21 -2.27 -12.93 6.41
CA ALA A 21 -2.55 -11.74 7.23
C ALA A 21 -1.60 -10.58 6.91
N ALA A 22 -0.31 -10.84 6.76
CA ALA A 22 0.69 -9.83 6.40
C ALA A 22 0.40 -9.19 5.03
N LYS A 23 0.00 -9.98 4.03
CA LYS A 23 -0.42 -9.46 2.72
C LYS A 23 -1.67 -8.57 2.82
N ASN A 24 -2.66 -8.99 3.60
CA ASN A 24 -3.86 -8.19 3.81
C ASN A 24 -3.55 -6.86 4.53
N LEU A 25 -2.67 -6.88 5.53
CA LEU A 25 -2.19 -5.68 6.21
C LEU A 25 -1.42 -4.76 5.28
N HIS A 26 -0.57 -5.33 4.41
CA HIS A 26 0.15 -4.55 3.41
C HIS A 26 -0.81 -3.78 2.49
N ASN A 27 -1.80 -4.47 1.91
CA ASN A 27 -2.82 -3.83 1.07
C ASN A 27 -3.62 -2.77 1.84
N PHE A 28 -3.96 -3.04 3.11
CA PHE A 28 -4.66 -2.09 3.96
C PHE A 28 -3.85 -0.81 4.21
N PHE A 29 -2.55 -0.94 4.52
CA PHE A 29 -1.70 0.22 4.73
C PHE A 29 -1.50 1.02 3.43
N THR A 30 -1.42 0.37 2.28
CA THR A 30 -1.39 1.07 0.98
C THR A 30 -2.66 1.88 0.76
N TYR A 31 -3.83 1.32 1.04
CA TYR A 31 -5.11 2.05 0.98
C TYR A 31 -5.14 3.26 1.93
N VAL A 32 -4.70 3.09 3.18
CA VAL A 32 -4.65 4.18 4.17
C VAL A 32 -3.69 5.28 3.71
N ALA A 33 -2.50 4.92 3.23
CA ALA A 33 -1.51 5.88 2.76
C ALA A 33 -2.03 6.73 1.59
N VAL A 34 -2.66 6.09 0.60
CA VAL A 34 -3.29 6.77 -0.54
C VAL A 34 -4.34 7.77 -0.04
N ARG A 35 -5.23 7.35 0.86
CA ARG A 35 -6.26 8.25 1.41
C ARG A 35 -5.68 9.44 2.16
N VAL A 36 -4.63 9.23 2.96
CA VAL A 36 -3.96 10.31 3.69
C VAL A 36 -3.35 11.31 2.72
N VAL A 37 -2.64 10.83 1.69
CA VAL A 37 -2.02 11.71 0.68
C VAL A 37 -3.08 12.43 -0.14
N THR A 38 -4.16 11.77 -0.55
CA THR A 38 -5.29 12.40 -1.26
C THR A 38 -5.90 13.55 -0.45
N ALA A 39 -6.13 13.34 0.85
CA ALA A 39 -6.69 14.36 1.74
C ALA A 39 -5.72 15.53 1.97
N GLN A 40 -4.40 15.27 2.02
CA GLN A 40 -3.40 16.34 2.07
C GLN A 40 -3.40 17.14 0.77
N LEU A 41 -3.37 16.47 -0.38
CA LEU A 41 -3.34 17.12 -1.70
C LEU A 41 -4.59 17.97 -1.97
N GLU A 42 -5.75 17.62 -1.42
CA GLU A 42 -6.98 18.41 -1.55
C GLU A 42 -6.80 19.86 -1.09
N SER A 43 -5.99 20.10 -0.04
CA SER A 43 -5.73 21.44 0.48
C SER A 43 -4.45 22.08 -0.08
N TYR A 44 -3.44 21.28 -0.46
CA TYR A 44 -2.12 21.80 -0.86
C TYR A 44 -1.93 21.92 -2.38
N ASN A 45 -2.53 21.03 -3.17
CA ASN A 45 -2.41 21.01 -4.62
C ASN A 45 -3.58 20.25 -5.28
N THR A 46 -4.59 20.99 -5.70
CA THR A 46 -5.82 20.45 -6.32
C THR A 46 -5.58 19.76 -7.68
N GLU A 47 -4.50 20.09 -8.39
CA GLU A 47 -4.15 19.45 -9.67
C GLU A 47 -3.59 18.04 -9.41
N ALA A 48 -2.63 17.93 -8.49
CA ALA A 48 -2.09 16.64 -8.05
C ALA A 48 -3.16 15.76 -7.36
N HIS A 49 -4.13 16.37 -6.67
CA HIS A 49 -5.28 15.65 -6.12
C HIS A 49 -6.13 14.99 -7.21
N LYS A 50 -6.43 15.71 -8.30
CA LYS A 50 -7.18 15.15 -9.44
C LYS A 50 -6.40 14.04 -10.13
N GLU A 51 -5.12 14.25 -10.39
CA GLU A 51 -4.25 13.21 -10.99
C GLU A 51 -4.22 11.94 -10.12
N LEU A 52 -4.13 12.07 -8.80
CA LEU A 52 -4.14 10.93 -7.88
C LEU A 52 -5.52 10.24 -7.84
N MET A 53 -6.62 10.99 -7.89
CA MET A 53 -7.98 10.44 -7.93
C MET A 53 -8.21 9.64 -9.22
N ASP A 54 -7.85 10.20 -10.38
CA ASP A 54 -7.94 9.50 -11.68
C ASP A 54 -7.06 8.24 -11.70
N PHE A 55 -5.87 8.31 -11.08
CA PHE A 55 -4.98 7.16 -10.95
C PHE A 55 -5.59 6.05 -10.07
N VAL A 56 -6.25 6.41 -8.96
CA VAL A 56 -6.90 5.45 -8.06
C VAL A 56 -8.16 4.84 -8.68
N GLU A 57 -8.87 5.56 -9.55
CA GLU A 57 -10.01 5.01 -10.30
C GLU A 57 -9.57 3.98 -11.34
N THR A 58 -8.41 4.17 -11.95
CA THR A 58 -7.85 3.27 -12.98
C THR A 58 -7.02 2.12 -12.42
N HIS A 59 -6.46 2.27 -11.21
CA HIS A 59 -5.61 1.27 -10.57
C HIS A 59 -6.21 0.74 -9.27
N SER A 60 -6.51 -0.57 -9.24
CA SER A 60 -7.09 -1.20 -8.06
C SER A 60 -6.15 -1.19 -6.86
N LEU A 61 -6.63 -0.70 -5.72
CA LEU A 61 -5.94 -0.76 -4.42
C LEU A 61 -5.96 -2.15 -3.77
N ASN A 62 -6.65 -3.12 -4.38
CA ASN A 62 -6.73 -4.50 -3.85
C ASN A 62 -5.41 -5.28 -4.01
N ASP A 63 -4.50 -4.77 -4.84
CA ASP A 63 -3.15 -5.30 -5.03
C ASP A 63 -2.14 -4.16 -4.82
N GLY A 64 -1.72 -4.00 -3.56
CA GLY A 64 -0.89 -2.87 -3.12
C GLY A 64 0.49 -2.85 -3.80
N ASP A 65 1.05 -4.01 -4.10
CA ASP A 65 2.34 -4.14 -4.80
C ASP A 65 2.24 -3.64 -6.25
N LYS A 66 1.20 -4.08 -6.99
CA LYS A 66 0.96 -3.60 -8.35
C LYS A 66 0.62 -2.12 -8.38
N PHE A 67 -0.17 -1.64 -7.43
CA PHE A 67 -0.49 -0.23 -7.31
C PHE A 67 0.77 0.62 -7.08
N CYS A 68 1.61 0.24 -6.12
CA CYS A 68 2.87 0.94 -5.84
C CYS A 68 3.83 0.91 -7.04
N ALA A 69 3.93 -0.23 -7.74
CA ALA A 69 4.77 -0.34 -8.94
C ALA A 69 4.27 0.56 -10.08
N ALA A 70 2.96 0.62 -10.30
CA ALA A 70 2.35 1.52 -11.28
C ALA A 70 2.55 2.99 -10.90
N LEU A 71 2.36 3.34 -9.62
CA LEU A 71 2.51 4.70 -9.11
C LEU A 71 3.95 5.22 -9.29
N MET A 72 4.95 4.38 -9.00
CA MET A 72 6.37 4.70 -9.19
C MET A 72 6.77 4.81 -10.66
N ARG A 73 6.05 4.14 -11.57
CA ARG A 73 6.32 4.14 -13.01
C ARG A 73 5.66 5.33 -13.72
N GLU A 74 4.42 5.65 -13.35
CA GLU A 74 3.62 6.67 -14.01
C GLU A 74 3.99 8.08 -13.57
N SER A 75 4.60 8.23 -12.40
CA SER A 75 4.97 9.54 -11.90
C SER A 75 6.45 9.72 -11.57
N PRO A 76 7.23 10.26 -12.52
CA PRO A 76 8.51 10.89 -12.22
C PRO A 76 8.37 12.16 -11.35
N ARG A 77 7.16 12.75 -11.21
CA ARG A 77 6.87 13.91 -10.33
C ARG A 77 6.56 13.50 -8.87
N HIS A 78 6.01 12.30 -8.63
CA HIS A 78 5.74 11.76 -7.29
C HIS A 78 6.99 11.19 -6.59
N LYS A 79 8.09 10.96 -7.33
CA LYS A 79 9.43 10.71 -6.72
C LYS A 79 9.87 11.85 -5.79
N GLY A 80 9.39 13.07 -6.03
CA GLY A 80 9.63 14.24 -5.17
C GLY A 80 8.65 14.39 -4.00
N LEU A 81 7.51 13.72 -4.01
CA LEU A 81 6.51 13.76 -2.92
C LEU A 81 6.78 12.76 -1.80
N GLY A 82 7.66 11.77 -2.04
CA GLY A 82 8.20 10.89 -0.99
C GLY A 82 9.24 11.55 -0.07
N ILE A 83 9.65 12.78 -0.38
CA ILE A 83 10.50 13.60 0.49
C ILE A 83 9.64 14.80 0.88
N LEU A 84 8.84 14.64 1.93
CA LEU A 84 8.32 15.78 2.67
C LEU A 84 9.52 16.51 3.27
N HIS A 85 10.11 17.42 2.51
CA HIS A 85 11.07 18.38 3.02
C HIS A 85 10.29 19.29 3.97
N LEU A 86 10.27 18.94 5.25
CA LEU A 86 9.90 19.85 6.32
C LEU A 86 11.08 20.81 6.49
N PRO A 87 10.96 22.11 6.18
CA PRO A 87 12.03 23.07 6.41
C PRO A 87 12.09 23.55 7.87
N TYR A 88 11.56 22.78 8.83
CA TYR A 88 11.41 23.22 10.23
C TYR A 88 11.54 22.07 11.26
N PHE A 89 12.57 21.24 11.17
CA PHE A 89 13.12 20.51 12.31
C PHE A 89 14.62 20.23 12.13
#